data_AF-A0A3D5UM90-F1
#
_entry.id   AF-A0A3D5UM90-F1
#
_cell.length_a   1.000
_cell.length_b   1.000
_cell.length_c   1.000
_cell.angle_alpha   90.00
_cell.angle_beta   90.00
_cell.angle_gamma   90.00
#
_symmetry.space_group_name_H-M   'P 1'
#
loop_
_entity.id
_entity.type
_entity.pdbx_description
1 polymer ?
#
loop_
_entity_poly.entity_id
_entity_poly.type
_entity_poly.pdbx_seq_one_letter_code
_entity_poly.pdbx_strand_id
1 'polypeptide(L)'
;MIDIYPSWVVGTHYIANDKVKYSGKLYRVVQVHTSQADWTPDIAASLFTEIVPEGVVPEWVQPTGAHNAYNTGDKVSFEGSVYESIINANVWSPAEYSAGWKIINI
;
A
#
# COMPACT_ATOMS: atom_id res chain seq x y z
N MET A 1 -11.71 0.50 -0.57
CA MET A 1 -12.46 -0.68 -1.06
C MET A 1 -11.69 -1.97 -0.72
N ILE A 2 -11.43 -2.23 0.57
CA ILE A 2 -10.64 -3.40 1.01
C ILE A 2 -11.51 -4.64 1.22
N ASP A 3 -12.80 -4.43 1.43
CA ASP A 3 -13.76 -5.48 1.76
C ASP A 3 -13.99 -6.51 0.65
N ILE A 4 -13.64 -6.16 -0.59
CA ILE A 4 -13.72 -7.04 -1.76
C ILE A 4 -12.71 -8.19 -1.73
N TYR A 5 -11.65 -8.08 -0.92
CA TYR A 5 -10.62 -9.11 -0.83
C TYR A 5 -10.97 -10.16 0.24
N PRO A 6 -10.64 -11.44 0.03
CA PRO A 6 -10.89 -12.51 1.00
C PRO A 6 -10.03 -12.32 2.25
N SER A 7 -10.56 -12.68 3.42
CA SER A 7 -9.78 -12.70 4.66
C SER A 7 -8.72 -13.80 4.61
N TRP A 8 -7.57 -13.56 5.24
CA TRP A 8 -6.55 -14.60 5.43
C TRP A 8 -7.09 -15.73 6.31
N VAL A 9 -6.79 -16.98 5.94
CA VAL A 9 -7.27 -18.20 6.62
C VAL A 9 -6.11 -19.19 6.76
N VAL A 10 -5.96 -19.78 7.95
CA VAL A 10 -4.96 -20.83 8.26
C VAL A 10 -5.25 -22.12 7.48
N GLY A 11 -4.20 -22.83 7.03
CA GLY A 11 -4.32 -24.07 6.25
C GLY A 11 -4.70 -23.88 4.79
N THR A 12 -4.77 -22.63 4.32
CA THR A 12 -5.05 -22.30 2.92
C THR A 12 -3.76 -22.37 2.11
N HIS A 13 -3.82 -23.01 0.95
CA HIS A 13 -2.73 -23.00 -0.01
C HIS A 13 -2.78 -21.72 -0.85
N TYR A 14 -1.87 -20.79 -0.57
CA TYR A 14 -1.77 -19.52 -1.27
C TYR A 14 -0.70 -19.58 -2.36
N ILE A 15 -0.99 -18.93 -3.49
CA ILE A 15 -0.05 -18.75 -4.58
C ILE A 15 0.50 -17.33 -4.64
N ALA A 16 1.66 -17.16 -5.28
CA ALA A 16 2.25 -15.83 -5.44
C ALA A 16 1.27 -14.88 -6.16
N ASN A 17 1.18 -13.66 -5.64
CA ASN A 17 0.26 -12.59 -6.03
C ASN A 17 -1.20 -12.71 -5.57
N ASP A 18 -1.58 -13.75 -4.82
CA ASP A 18 -2.86 -13.74 -4.12
C ASP A 18 -2.97 -12.51 -3.19
N LYS A 19 -4.15 -11.94 -3.09
CA LYS A 19 -4.44 -10.77 -2.25
C LYS A 19 -5.39 -11.17 -1.12
N VAL A 20 -4.99 -10.91 0.12
CA VAL A 20 -5.76 -11.26 1.32
C VAL A 20 -5.84 -10.08 2.28
N LYS A 21 -6.98 -9.93 2.97
CA LYS A 21 -7.13 -8.97 4.06
C LYS A 21 -6.80 -9.60 5.41
N TYR A 22 -6.07 -8.87 6.23
CA TYR A 22 -5.74 -9.25 7.61
C TYR A 22 -5.65 -8.00 8.47
N SER A 23 -6.34 -8.00 9.63
CA SER A 23 -6.36 -6.88 10.58
C SER A 23 -6.65 -5.49 9.95
N GLY A 24 -7.58 -5.44 8.98
CA GLY A 24 -7.96 -4.20 8.29
C GLY A 24 -6.95 -3.70 7.26
N LYS A 25 -5.91 -4.49 6.95
CA LYS A 25 -4.90 -4.19 5.93
C LYS A 25 -4.92 -5.24 4.82
N LEU A 26 -4.41 -4.85 3.66
CA LEU A 26 -4.33 -5.73 2.49
C LEU A 26 -2.91 -6.21 2.31
N TYR A 27 -2.75 -7.50 2.02
CA TYR A 27 -1.47 -8.13 1.82
C TYR A 27 -1.47 -8.89 0.49
N ARG A 28 -0.34 -8.87 -0.18
CA ARG A 28 -0.05 -9.70 -1.35
C ARG A 28 0.89 -10.83 -0.96
N VAL A 29 0.61 -12.04 -1.43
CA VAL A 29 1.45 -13.22 -1.23
C VAL A 29 2.71 -13.11 -2.10
N VAL A 30 3.87 -13.24 -1.47
CA VAL A 30 5.20 -13.15 -2.11
C VAL A 30 5.66 -14.51 -2.60
N GLN A 31 5.43 -15.57 -1.82
CA GLN A 31 5.90 -16.92 -2.11
C GLN A 31 4.75 -17.93 -1.95
N VAL A 32 4.74 -18.98 -2.79
CA VAL A 32 3.79 -20.10 -2.66
C VAL A 32 3.98 -20.77 -1.30
N HIS A 33 2.90 -20.98 -0.55
CA HIS A 33 2.96 -21.67 0.73
C HIS A 33 1.57 -22.13 1.19
N THR A 34 1.53 -23.00 2.19
CA THR A 34 0.32 -23.26 2.96
C THR A 34 0.39 -22.44 4.25
N SER A 35 -0.64 -21.64 4.53
CA SER A 35 -0.67 -20.74 5.69
C SER A 35 -0.67 -21.50 7.01
N GLN A 36 -0.01 -20.95 8.01
CA GLN A 36 0.09 -21.50 9.38
C GLN A 36 -0.29 -20.41 10.39
N ALA A 37 -0.75 -20.82 11.58
CA ALA A 37 -1.22 -19.88 12.60
C ALA A 37 -0.15 -18.86 13.03
N ASP A 38 1.11 -19.29 13.06
CA ASP A 38 2.26 -18.45 13.42
C ASP A 38 2.83 -17.65 12.23
N TRP A 39 2.27 -17.82 11.02
CA TRP A 39 2.66 -17.13 9.79
C TRP A 39 1.58 -16.14 9.36
N THR A 40 1.22 -15.24 10.26
CA THR A 40 0.25 -14.18 9.94
C THR A 40 0.85 -13.18 8.95
N PRO A 41 0.02 -12.52 8.11
CA PRO A 41 0.51 -11.58 7.11
C PRO A 41 1.32 -10.39 7.66
N ASP A 42 1.09 -9.98 8.90
CA ASP A 42 1.84 -8.90 9.55
C ASP A 42 3.21 -9.33 10.11
N ILE A 43 3.39 -10.62 10.40
CA ILE A 43 4.64 -11.17 10.98
C ILE A 43 5.52 -11.79 9.89
N ALA A 44 4.93 -12.51 8.94
CA ALA A 44 5.65 -13.28 7.93
C ALA A 44 5.98 -12.44 6.67
N ALA A 45 6.82 -11.41 6.83
CA ALA A 45 7.21 -10.48 5.74
C ALA A 45 7.87 -11.16 4.51
N SER A 46 8.45 -12.35 4.68
CA SER A 46 9.00 -13.15 3.56
C SER A 46 7.92 -13.82 2.71
N LEU A 47 6.72 -14.01 3.27
CA LEU A 47 5.58 -14.67 2.63
C LEU A 47 4.50 -13.68 2.20
N PHE A 48 4.39 -12.54 2.87
CA PHE A 48 3.39 -11.51 2.63
C PHE A 48 4.03 -10.13 2.56
N THR A 49 3.50 -9.28 1.68
CA THR A 49 3.85 -7.87 1.62
C THR A 49 2.59 -7.04 1.75
N GLU A 50 2.60 -6.06 2.67
CA GLU A 50 1.50 -5.12 2.82
C GLU A 50 1.38 -4.28 1.54
N ILE A 51 0.16 -4.21 0.99
CA ILE A 51 -0.16 -3.43 -0.20
C ILE A 51 -1.31 -2.48 0.09
N VAL A 52 -1.34 -1.36 -0.62
CA VAL A 52 -2.47 -0.45 -0.59
C VAL A 52 -3.59 -1.02 -1.48
N PRO A 53 -4.84 -1.13 -1.00
CA PRO A 53 -5.96 -1.55 -1.83
C PRO A 53 -6.17 -0.61 -3.01
N GLU A 54 -6.63 -1.17 -4.13
CA GLU A 54 -6.96 -0.37 -5.32
C GLU A 54 -8.07 0.64 -4.98
N GLY A 55 -7.82 1.92 -5.31
CA GLY A 55 -8.72 3.03 -4.98
C GLY A 55 -8.68 3.51 -3.52
N VAL A 56 -7.84 2.92 -2.65
CA VAL A 56 -7.50 3.52 -1.35
C VAL A 56 -6.23 4.33 -1.54
N VAL A 57 -6.26 5.60 -1.16
CA VAL A 57 -5.10 6.47 -1.26
C VAL A 57 -4.61 6.80 0.15
N PRO A 58 -3.41 6.35 0.54
CA PRO A 58 -2.90 6.55 1.89
C PRO A 58 -2.72 8.03 2.17
N GLU A 59 -2.87 8.44 3.43
CA GLU A 59 -2.55 9.81 3.83
C GLU A 59 -1.07 10.11 3.52
N TRP A 60 -0.79 11.33 3.06
CA TRP A 60 0.58 11.77 2.83
C TRP A 60 1.34 11.77 4.16
N VAL A 61 2.53 11.18 4.15
CA VAL A 61 3.44 11.16 5.30
C VAL A 61 4.77 11.74 4.85
N GLN A 62 5.33 12.65 5.65
CA GLN A 62 6.63 13.26 5.39
C GLN A 62 7.72 12.18 5.25
N PRO A 63 8.36 12.05 4.07
CA PRO A 63 9.49 11.14 3.90
C PRO A 63 10.69 11.57 4.75
N THR A 64 11.46 10.59 5.21
CA THR A 64 12.72 10.81 5.96
C THR A 64 13.96 10.75 5.07
N GLY A 65 13.81 10.37 3.79
CA GLY A 65 14.87 10.40 2.80
C GLY A 65 14.45 9.77 1.47
N ALA A 66 15.43 9.48 0.59
CA ALA A 66 15.15 8.92 -0.73
C ALA A 66 14.55 7.49 -0.70
N HIS A 67 14.75 6.74 0.39
CA HIS A 67 14.28 5.36 0.51
C HIS A 67 12.76 5.24 0.72
N ASN A 68 12.11 6.33 1.13
CA ASN A 68 10.66 6.43 1.34
C ASN A 68 10.04 7.64 0.64
N ALA A 69 10.75 8.21 -0.34
CA ALA A 69 10.24 9.31 -1.15
C ALA A 69 9.23 8.79 -2.19
N TYR A 70 8.22 9.60 -2.51
CA TYR A 70 7.18 9.25 -3.48
C TYR A 70 7.70 9.39 -4.90
N ASN A 71 7.45 8.41 -5.75
CA ASN A 71 7.85 8.42 -7.15
C ASN A 71 6.70 8.84 -8.05
N THR A 72 7.02 9.15 -9.32
CA THR A 72 6.00 9.52 -10.30
C THR A 72 4.93 8.42 -10.39
N GLY A 73 3.66 8.80 -10.21
CA GLY A 73 2.51 7.89 -10.21
C GLY A 73 2.04 7.45 -8.82
N ASP A 74 2.82 7.65 -7.76
CA ASP A 74 2.37 7.39 -6.39
C ASP A 74 1.26 8.36 -5.99
N LYS A 75 0.27 7.86 -5.25
CA LYS A 75 -0.90 8.66 -4.83
C LYS A 75 -0.95 8.80 -3.32
N VAL A 76 -1.31 9.98 -2.86
CA VAL A 76 -1.53 10.31 -1.45
C VAL A 76 -2.82 11.08 -1.26
N SER A 77 -3.48 10.93 -0.12
CA SER A 77 -4.54 11.81 0.33
C SER A 77 -3.91 12.89 1.22
N PHE A 78 -4.26 14.14 0.97
CA PHE A 78 -3.75 15.29 1.71
C PHE A 78 -4.86 16.34 1.80
N GLU A 79 -5.20 16.78 3.01
CA GLU A 79 -6.26 17.78 3.26
C GLU A 79 -7.61 17.45 2.57
N GLY A 80 -7.99 16.17 2.56
CA GLY A 80 -9.26 15.71 1.99
C GLY A 80 -9.29 15.61 0.46
N SER A 81 -8.17 15.90 -0.23
CA SER A 81 -8.01 15.72 -1.67
C SER A 81 -6.99 14.61 -1.98
N VAL A 82 -7.11 14.00 -3.16
CA VAL A 82 -6.17 12.99 -3.65
C VAL A 82 -5.16 13.66 -4.57
N TYR A 83 -3.87 13.36 -4.38
CA TYR A 83 -2.78 13.87 -5.20
C TYR A 83 -1.94 12.72 -5.75
N GLU A 84 -1.54 12.82 -7.01
CA GLU A 84 -0.59 11.93 -7.68
C GLU A 84 0.76 12.65 -7.82
N SER A 85 1.85 12.05 -7.35
CA SER A 85 3.19 12.61 -7.52
C SER A 85 3.57 12.58 -9.01
N ILE A 86 4.09 13.68 -9.53
CA ILE A 86 4.53 13.77 -10.93
C ILE A 86 6.06 13.76 -11.08
N ILE A 87 6.80 13.72 -9.97
CA ILE A 87 8.26 13.67 -9.94
C ILE A 87 8.76 12.43 -9.18
N ASN A 88 9.96 11.95 -9.55
CA ASN A 88 10.65 10.90 -8.81
C ASN A 88 11.29 11.44 -7.53
N ALA A 89 11.37 10.61 -6.49
CA ALA A 89 11.94 10.97 -5.19
C ALA A 89 11.35 12.26 -4.57
N ASN A 90 10.03 12.44 -4.68
CA ASN A 90 9.29 13.54 -4.09
C ASN A 90 9.23 13.43 -2.56
N VAL A 91 9.80 14.41 -1.87
CA VAL A 91 9.84 14.49 -0.40
C VAL A 91 9.01 15.64 0.17
N TRP A 92 8.32 16.41 -0.68
CA TRP A 92 7.56 17.59 -0.28
C TRP A 92 6.06 17.29 -0.27
N SER A 93 5.32 17.95 0.63
CA SER A 93 3.86 17.86 0.64
C SER A 93 3.23 18.60 -0.57
N PRO A 94 1.98 18.28 -0.94
CA PRO A 94 1.23 19.04 -1.95
C PRO A 94 1.08 20.54 -1.62
N ALA A 95 1.08 20.90 -0.33
CA ALA A 95 1.04 22.31 0.12
C ALA A 95 2.38 23.03 -0.06
N GLU A 96 3.50 22.37 0.24
CA GLU A 96 4.84 22.95 0.12
C GLU A 96 5.31 23.05 -1.34
N TYR A 97 4.99 22.04 -2.15
CA TYR A 97 5.44 21.98 -3.53
C TYR A 97 4.36 21.43 -4.46
N SER A 98 3.33 22.23 -4.71
CA SER A 98 2.19 21.87 -5.57
C SER A 98 2.61 21.50 -7.00
N ALA A 99 3.72 22.02 -7.52
CA ALA A 99 4.25 21.65 -8.83
C ALA A 99 4.77 20.20 -8.91
N GLY A 100 5.02 19.54 -7.77
CA GLY A 100 5.39 18.12 -7.71
C GLY A 100 4.21 17.16 -7.66
N TRP A 101 2.97 17.68 -7.61
CA TRP A 101 1.76 16.91 -7.40
C TRP A 101 0.66 17.30 -8.39
N LYS A 102 -0.15 16.32 -8.78
CA LYS A 102 -1.34 16.50 -9.60
C LYS A 102 -2.55 16.10 -8.79
N ILE A 103 -3.47 17.03 -8.56
CA ILE A 103 -4.74 16.72 -7.91
C ILE A 103 -5.56 15.78 -8.79
N ILE A 104 -6.12 14.73 -8.17
CA ILE A 104 -6.99 13.74 -8.78
C ILE A 104 -8.39 13.95 -8.19
N ASN A 105 -9.33 14.37 -9.04
CA ASN A 105 -10.74 14.40 -8.67
C ASN A 105 -11.28 12.97 -8.79
N ILE A 106 -11.72 12.39 -7.66
CA ILE A 106 -12.42 11.11 -7.63
C ILE A 106 -13.93 11.29 -7.74
#